data_AF-A0A3A8YW11-F1
#
_entry.id   AF-A0A3A8YW11-F1
#
_cell.length_a   1.000
_cell.length_b   1.000
_cell.length_c   1.000
_cell.angle_alpha   90.00
_cell.angle_beta   90.00
_cell.angle_gamma   90.00
#
_symmetry.space_group_name_H-M   'P 1'
#
loop_
_entity.id
_entity.type
_entity.pdbx_description
1 polymer ?
#
loop_
_entity_poly.entity_id
_entity_poly.type
_entity_poly.pdbx_seq_one_letter_code
_entity_poly.pdbx_strand_id
1 'polypeptide(L)'
;MELKVDLPALAGQDIDPAAFQRVWDRVMPGQTEPGPVIPDTAVPAEPAVPPEEVPPQLPPVPECPAEPQCPECPPCPDCPQCPVCPEGPGIEGPVEPPALCLGEASRGDSRRLEELMGLALTGARAGRLLARRASGTCARELSALAQDHRFAFRRLSAAYFLITGMRYAPKCAPAPLPASLPLALRQQFVWEQQWELANRQAAQATSDPCLKELYLELAQEGALHTGTIRSLLEQM
;
A
#
# COMPACT_ATOMS: atom_id res chain seq x y z
N MET A 1 5.68 40.88 17.14
CA MET A 1 6.76 40.92 16.13
C MET A 1 6.50 39.77 15.17
N GLU A 2 5.85 40.06 14.05
CA GLU A 2 5.55 39.06 13.03
C GLU A 2 6.80 38.84 12.18
N LEU A 3 7.35 37.63 12.20
CA LEU A 3 8.47 37.22 11.35
C LEU A 3 7.90 36.83 9.98
N LYS A 4 7.91 37.77 9.04
CA LYS A 4 7.77 37.47 7.61
C LYS A 4 8.99 36.67 7.17
N VAL A 5 8.79 35.40 6.89
CA VAL A 5 9.77 34.57 6.17
C VAL A 5 9.46 34.74 4.68
N ASP A 6 10.26 35.56 4.00
CA ASP A 6 10.26 35.61 2.54
C ASP A 6 10.94 34.34 2.02
N LEU A 7 10.15 33.40 1.47
CA LEU A 7 10.68 32.31 0.66
C LEU A 7 10.93 32.82 -0.76
N PRO A 8 12.16 32.79 -1.29
CA PRO A 8 12.37 33.07 -2.71
C PRO A 8 11.75 31.94 -3.54
N ALA A 9 10.85 32.30 -4.44
CA ALA A 9 10.27 31.39 -5.41
C ALA A 9 11.38 30.93 -6.39
N LEU A 10 11.81 29.67 -6.28
CA LEU A 10 12.72 29.00 -7.21
C LEU A 10 11.99 28.52 -8.48
N ALA A 11 11.07 29.33 -9.00
CA ALA A 11 10.42 29.08 -10.28
C ALA A 11 10.99 30.06 -11.30
N GLY A 12 11.96 29.61 -12.10
CA GLY A 12 12.42 30.32 -13.31
C GLY A 12 13.78 31.03 -13.24
N GLN A 13 14.69 30.63 -12.35
CA GLN A 13 16.08 31.10 -12.45
C GLN A 13 16.82 30.32 -13.54
N ASP A 14 17.26 31.02 -14.59
CA ASP A 14 18.24 30.49 -15.56
C ASP A 14 19.52 30.12 -14.78
N ILE A 15 19.69 28.85 -14.49
CA ILE A 15 20.88 28.34 -13.81
C ILE A 15 22.04 28.42 -14.80
N ASP A 16 23.02 29.28 -14.51
CA ASP A 16 24.28 29.37 -15.27
C ASP A 16 24.93 27.98 -15.34
N PRO A 17 25.06 27.36 -16.53
CA PRO A 17 25.67 26.05 -16.69
C PRO A 17 27.10 26.00 -16.15
N ALA A 18 27.83 27.13 -16.21
CA ALA A 18 29.19 27.21 -15.68
C ALA A 18 29.22 27.21 -14.15
N ALA A 19 28.17 27.71 -13.48
CA ALA A 19 28.03 27.64 -12.04
C ALA A 19 27.71 26.21 -11.59
N PHE A 20 26.82 25.53 -12.32
CA PHE A 20 26.51 24.12 -12.08
C PHE A 20 27.76 23.25 -12.21
N GLN A 21 28.53 23.41 -13.29
CA GLN A 21 29.74 22.61 -13.52
C GLN A 21 30.78 22.81 -12.41
N ARG A 22 30.98 24.05 -11.93
CA ARG A 22 31.89 24.35 -10.82
C ARG A 22 31.47 23.69 -9.50
N VAL A 23 30.16 23.63 -9.23
CA VAL A 23 29.64 22.92 -8.06
C VAL A 23 29.79 21.41 -8.26
N TRP A 24 29.53 20.92 -9.46
CA TRP A 24 29.66 19.51 -9.82
C TRP A 24 31.09 19.01 -9.65
N ASP A 25 32.09 19.70 -10.20
CA ASP A 25 33.51 19.32 -10.10
C ASP A 25 34.01 19.34 -8.64
N ARG A 26 33.40 20.17 -7.79
CA ARG A 26 33.70 20.23 -6.35
C ARG A 26 33.08 19.08 -5.57
N VAL A 27 31.88 18.66 -5.93
CA VAL A 27 31.12 17.60 -5.24
C VAL A 27 31.47 16.21 -5.77
N MET A 28 31.94 16.11 -7.02
CA MET A 28 32.29 14.87 -7.73
C MET A 28 33.62 15.01 -8.52
N PRO A 29 34.78 15.16 -7.84
CA PRO A 29 36.07 15.23 -8.53
C PRO A 29 36.44 13.90 -9.21
N GLY A 30 36.89 13.94 -10.48
CA GLY A 30 37.39 12.78 -11.23
C GLY A 30 36.40 12.08 -12.18
N GLN A 31 35.22 12.66 -12.43
CA GLN A 31 34.21 12.13 -13.36
C GLN A 31 34.31 12.69 -14.79
N THR A 32 35.38 13.45 -15.11
CA THR A 32 35.55 14.17 -16.39
C THR A 32 36.28 13.35 -17.47
N GLU A 33 36.39 12.03 -17.32
CA GLU A 33 36.86 11.15 -18.40
C GLU A 33 35.70 10.96 -19.39
N PRO A 34 35.86 11.33 -20.66
CA PRO A 34 34.83 11.06 -21.66
C PRO A 34 34.63 9.54 -21.74
N GLY A 35 33.40 9.09 -21.48
CA GLY A 35 33.00 7.70 -21.69
C GLY A 35 33.35 7.24 -23.12
N PRO A 36 33.55 5.93 -23.35
CA PRO A 36 34.05 5.43 -24.61
C PRO A 36 33.16 5.89 -25.77
N VAL A 37 33.80 6.54 -26.75
CA VAL A 37 33.20 6.96 -28.01
C VAL A 37 32.64 5.73 -28.70
N ILE A 38 31.31 5.64 -28.77
CA ILE A 38 30.62 4.63 -29.56
C ILE A 38 30.93 4.95 -31.03
N PRO A 39 31.58 4.06 -31.80
CA PRO A 39 31.83 4.31 -33.21
C PRO A 39 30.51 4.45 -33.97
N ASP A 40 30.47 5.44 -34.85
CA ASP A 40 29.34 5.96 -35.65
C ASP A 40 28.91 5.00 -36.78
N THR A 41 28.92 3.68 -36.50
CA THR A 41 28.52 2.60 -37.42
C THR A 41 27.35 1.78 -36.88
N ALA A 42 26.67 2.25 -35.84
CA ALA A 42 25.40 1.66 -35.42
C ALA A 42 24.31 2.06 -36.43
N VAL A 43 24.10 1.21 -37.43
CA VAL A 43 22.89 1.22 -38.25
C VAL A 43 21.69 1.25 -37.30
N PRO A 44 20.73 2.20 -37.45
CA PRO A 44 19.52 2.19 -36.64
C PRO A 44 18.87 0.82 -36.74
N ALA A 45 18.72 0.13 -35.61
CA ALA A 45 17.95 -1.10 -35.58
C ALA A 45 16.51 -0.74 -35.97
N GLU A 46 16.14 -1.08 -37.20
CA GLU A 46 14.77 -1.11 -37.66
C GLU A 46 13.96 -1.92 -36.63
N PRO A 47 12.82 -1.41 -36.11
CA PRO A 47 12.02 -2.18 -35.19
C PRO A 47 11.52 -3.42 -35.91
N ALA A 48 12.11 -4.57 -35.58
CA ALA A 48 11.61 -5.86 -36.00
C ALA A 48 10.19 -6.00 -35.43
N VAL A 49 9.20 -5.99 -36.32
CA VAL A 49 7.82 -6.34 -36.01
C VAL A 49 7.87 -7.75 -35.38
N PRO A 50 7.36 -7.95 -34.16
CA PRO A 50 7.31 -9.28 -33.57
C PRO A 50 6.48 -10.19 -34.48
N PRO A 51 6.91 -11.44 -34.75
CA PRO A 51 6.06 -12.39 -35.46
C PRO A 51 4.75 -12.57 -34.70
N GLU A 52 3.65 -12.55 -35.44
CA GLU A 52 2.30 -12.80 -34.95
C GLU A 52 2.28 -14.17 -34.26
N GLU A 53 2.23 -14.18 -32.92
CA GLU A 53 2.07 -15.38 -32.14
C GLU A 53 0.68 -15.96 -32.42
N VAL A 54 0.65 -16.98 -33.25
CA VAL A 54 -0.50 -17.86 -33.43
C VAL A 54 -0.87 -18.40 -32.05
N PRO A 55 -2.12 -18.20 -31.56
CA PRO A 55 -2.51 -18.71 -30.26
C PRO A 55 -2.33 -20.22 -30.21
N PRO A 56 -1.76 -20.81 -29.15
CA PRO A 56 -1.73 -22.25 -29.02
C PRO A 56 -3.17 -22.77 -29.00
N GLN A 57 -3.48 -23.68 -29.94
CA GLN A 57 -4.73 -24.45 -29.92
C GLN A 57 -4.77 -25.23 -28.60
N LEU A 58 -5.62 -24.78 -27.68
CA LEU A 58 -5.96 -25.54 -26.49
C LEU A 58 -6.61 -26.86 -26.91
N PRO A 59 -6.29 -28.00 -26.26
CA PRO A 59 -7.04 -29.23 -26.46
C PRO A 59 -8.53 -28.99 -26.16
N PRO A 60 -9.45 -29.69 -26.83
CA PRO A 60 -10.88 -29.54 -26.56
C PRO A 60 -11.14 -29.84 -25.07
N VAL A 61 -11.77 -28.88 -24.40
CA VAL A 61 -12.27 -29.02 -23.04
C VAL A 61 -13.22 -30.23 -23.05
N PRO A 62 -13.06 -31.22 -22.16
CA PRO A 62 -14.06 -32.28 -22.01
C PRO A 62 -15.40 -31.62 -21.71
N GLU A 63 -16.45 -32.02 -22.41
CA GLU A 63 -17.81 -31.54 -22.16
C GLU A 63 -18.10 -31.66 -20.66
N CYS A 64 -18.41 -30.53 -20.03
CA CYS A 64 -19.02 -30.51 -18.72
C CYS A 64 -20.26 -31.40 -18.79
N PRO A 65 -20.43 -32.41 -17.92
CA PRO A 65 -21.69 -33.15 -17.88
C PRO A 65 -22.81 -32.14 -17.65
N ALA A 66 -23.87 -32.27 -18.43
CA ALA A 66 -25.04 -31.42 -18.36
C ALA A 66 -25.48 -31.24 -16.89
N GLU A 67 -25.74 -29.99 -16.51
CA GLU A 67 -26.38 -29.69 -15.24
C GLU A 67 -27.64 -30.56 -15.12
N PRO A 68 -27.87 -31.21 -13.97
CA PRO A 68 -29.15 -31.83 -13.74
C PRO A 68 -30.20 -30.71 -13.79
N GLN A 69 -31.12 -30.82 -14.74
CA GLN A 69 -32.27 -29.94 -14.84
C GLN A 69 -32.93 -29.90 -13.45
N CYS A 70 -32.93 -28.72 -12.81
CA CYS A 70 -33.77 -28.50 -11.66
C CYS A 70 -35.21 -28.79 -12.12
N PRO A 71 -35.91 -29.78 -11.53
CA PRO A 71 -37.32 -29.98 -11.87
C PRO A 71 -38.05 -28.67 -11.56
N GLU A 72 -38.91 -28.22 -12.48
CA GLU A 72 -39.79 -27.09 -12.26
C GLU A 72 -40.48 -27.25 -10.91
N CYS A 73 -40.29 -26.28 -10.02
CA CYS A 73 -41.08 -26.22 -8.80
C CYS A 73 -42.56 -26.19 -9.22
N PRO A 74 -43.40 -27.13 -8.74
CA PRO A 74 -44.83 -27.05 -8.99
C PRO A 74 -45.34 -25.70 -8.45
N PRO A 75 -46.38 -25.10 -9.07
CA PRO A 75 -46.98 -23.89 -8.55
C PRO A 75 -47.37 -24.14 -7.08
N CYS A 76 -46.91 -23.27 -6.19
CA CYS A 76 -47.30 -23.31 -4.80
C CYS A 76 -48.84 -23.29 -4.75
N PRO A 77 -49.50 -24.29 -4.12
CA PRO A 77 -50.92 -24.17 -3.87
C PRO A 77 -51.13 -22.93 -3.01
N ASP A 78 -52.13 -22.12 -3.36
CA ASP A 78 -52.51 -20.91 -2.61
C ASP A 78 -52.45 -21.20 -1.11
N CYS A 79 -51.51 -20.53 -0.43
CA CYS A 79 -51.42 -20.63 1.02
C CYS A 79 -52.78 -20.24 1.60
N PRO A 80 -53.49 -21.14 2.32
CA PRO A 80 -54.70 -20.74 3.00
C PRO A 80 -54.31 -19.67 4.01
N GLN A 81 -54.98 -18.52 3.90
CA GLN A 81 -54.84 -17.30 4.69
C GLN A 81 -54.04 -17.52 5.99
N CYS A 82 -52.82 -16.97 6.02
CA CYS A 82 -52.08 -16.85 7.27
C CYS A 82 -53.00 -16.16 8.30
N PRO A 83 -53.24 -16.77 9.48
CA PRO A 83 -54.05 -16.12 10.51
C PRO A 83 -53.40 -14.79 10.87
N VAL A 84 -54.21 -13.74 10.88
CA VAL A 84 -53.80 -12.37 11.20
C VAL A 84 -53.00 -12.40 12.50
N CYS A 85 -51.72 -12.03 12.42
CA CYS A 85 -50.89 -11.85 13.61
C CYS A 85 -51.57 -10.82 14.52
N PRO A 86 -51.80 -11.13 15.81
CA PRO A 86 -52.38 -10.14 16.72
C PRO A 86 -51.43 -8.94 16.80
N GLU A 87 -51.98 -7.75 16.56
CA GLU A 87 -51.27 -6.47 16.66
C GLU A 87 -50.64 -6.37 18.06
N GLY A 88 -49.33 -6.57 18.13
CA GLY A 88 -48.54 -6.25 19.31
C GLY A 88 -48.55 -4.74 19.57
N PRO A 89 -48.41 -4.29 20.82
CA PRO A 89 -48.45 -2.87 21.14
C PRO A 89 -47.33 -2.14 20.37
N GLY A 90 -47.71 -1.03 19.73
CA GLY A 90 -46.89 -0.29 18.78
C GLY A 90 -45.45 -0.05 19.25
N ILE A 91 -44.51 -0.56 18.45
CA ILE A 91 -43.12 -0.12 18.53
C ILE A 91 -43.04 1.20 17.77
N GLU A 92 -42.87 2.27 18.53
CA GLU A 92 -42.58 3.61 18.05
C GLU A 92 -41.28 3.60 17.22
N GLY A 93 -41.35 4.10 15.98
CA GLY A 93 -40.21 4.46 15.13
C GLY A 93 -39.52 3.30 14.40
N PRO A 94 -38.93 3.53 13.21
CA PRO A 94 -37.98 2.59 12.64
C PRO A 94 -36.77 2.52 13.58
N VAL A 95 -36.62 1.42 14.30
CA VAL A 95 -35.37 1.05 14.96
C VAL A 95 -34.36 0.87 13.84
N GLU A 96 -33.48 1.86 13.64
CA GLU A 96 -32.38 1.74 12.70
C GLU A 96 -31.56 0.51 13.12
N PRO A 97 -31.38 -0.49 12.25
CA PRO A 97 -30.59 -1.67 12.59
C PRO A 97 -29.19 -1.23 13.04
N PRO A 98 -28.56 -1.92 14.00
CA PRO A 98 -27.24 -1.54 14.47
C PRO A 98 -26.29 -1.45 13.28
N ALA A 99 -25.61 -0.31 13.13
CA ALA A 99 -24.65 -0.10 12.07
C ALA A 99 -23.54 -1.17 12.16
N LEU A 100 -23.58 -2.13 11.25
CA LEU A 100 -22.59 -3.20 11.18
C LEU A 100 -21.26 -2.58 10.72
N CYS A 101 -20.17 -2.86 11.43
CA CYS A 101 -18.84 -2.39 11.04
C CYS A 101 -18.32 -3.16 9.83
N LEU A 102 -17.40 -2.54 9.09
CA LEU A 102 -16.78 -3.06 7.88
C LEU A 102 -17.78 -3.43 6.78
N GLY A 103 -18.96 -2.81 6.78
CA GLY A 103 -19.98 -2.95 5.76
C GLY A 103 -19.99 -1.80 4.76
N GLU A 104 -21.05 -1.75 3.96
CA GLU A 104 -21.20 -0.77 2.87
C GLU A 104 -21.20 0.70 3.36
N ALA A 105 -21.60 0.94 4.61
CA ALA A 105 -21.54 2.26 5.25
C ALA A 105 -20.09 2.79 5.37
N SER A 106 -19.10 1.91 5.37
CA SER A 106 -17.68 2.23 5.50
C SER A 106 -16.98 2.39 4.15
N ARG A 107 -17.71 2.39 3.02
CA ARG A 107 -17.16 2.59 1.67
C ARG A 107 -16.32 3.86 1.53
N GLY A 108 -16.62 4.90 2.33
CA GLY A 108 -15.84 6.14 2.36
C GLY A 108 -14.36 5.96 2.74
N ASP A 109 -14.03 4.88 3.45
CA ASP A 109 -12.66 4.58 3.88
C ASP A 109 -11.82 3.84 2.82
N SER A 110 -12.42 3.38 1.71
CA SER A 110 -11.76 2.51 0.72
C SER A 110 -10.43 3.09 0.20
N ARG A 111 -10.42 4.38 -0.15
CA ARG A 111 -9.20 5.05 -0.62
C ARG A 111 -8.11 5.10 0.44
N ARG A 112 -8.48 5.37 1.70
CA ARG A 112 -7.54 5.42 2.83
C ARG A 112 -6.90 4.05 3.06
N LEU A 113 -7.70 2.98 2.97
CA LEU A 113 -7.22 1.60 3.05
C LEU A 113 -6.21 1.30 1.93
N GLU A 114 -6.49 1.69 0.68
CA GLU A 114 -5.56 1.51 -0.45
C GLU A 114 -4.22 2.22 -0.21
N GLU A 115 -4.26 3.47 0.26
CA GLU A 115 -3.07 4.25 0.61
C GLU A 115 -2.24 3.55 1.70
N LEU A 116 -2.88 3.12 2.79
CA LEU A 116 -2.22 2.40 3.89
C LEU A 116 -1.68 1.03 3.46
N MET A 117 -2.38 0.29 2.59
CA MET A 117 -1.89 -0.97 2.02
C MET A 117 -0.65 -0.75 1.15
N GLY A 118 -0.61 0.34 0.37
CA GLY A 118 0.57 0.75 -0.39
C GLY A 118 1.76 1.06 0.51
N LEU A 119 1.52 1.78 1.61
CA LEU A 119 2.55 2.05 2.63
C LEU A 119 3.04 0.75 3.29
N ALA A 120 2.14 -0.12 3.75
CA ALA A 120 2.51 -1.39 4.39
C ALA A 120 3.40 -2.26 3.49
N LEU A 121 3.10 -2.36 2.20
CA LEU A 121 3.97 -3.08 1.24
C LEU A 121 5.34 -2.42 1.07
N THR A 122 5.38 -1.08 1.11
CA THR A 122 6.63 -0.30 1.04
C THR A 122 7.50 -0.57 2.28
N GLY A 123 6.93 -0.48 3.48
CA GLY A 123 7.61 -0.79 4.75
C GLY A 123 8.13 -2.22 4.80
N ALA A 124 7.31 -3.20 4.39
CA ALA A 124 7.69 -4.61 4.32
C ALA A 124 8.85 -4.89 3.35
N ARG A 125 9.00 -4.08 2.29
CA ARG A 125 10.15 -4.19 1.38
C ARG A 125 11.38 -3.53 1.95
N ALA A 126 11.23 -2.32 2.49
CA ALA A 126 12.32 -1.58 3.09
C ALA A 126 12.97 -2.36 4.23
N GLY A 127 12.18 -2.88 5.17
CA GLY A 127 12.67 -3.72 6.27
C GLY A 127 13.41 -4.98 5.78
N ARG A 128 12.90 -5.65 4.73
CA ARG A 128 13.60 -6.80 4.12
C ARG A 128 14.94 -6.43 3.48
N LEU A 129 15.02 -5.28 2.81
CA LEU A 129 16.26 -4.79 2.21
C LEU A 129 17.28 -4.42 3.29
N LEU A 130 16.84 -3.78 4.37
CA LEU A 130 17.68 -3.45 5.52
C LEU A 130 18.19 -4.71 6.23
N ALA A 131 17.31 -5.70 6.46
CA ALA A 131 17.68 -6.97 7.07
C ALA A 131 18.79 -7.70 6.30
N ARG A 132 18.76 -7.66 4.96
CA ARG A 132 19.80 -8.25 4.09
C ARG A 132 21.17 -7.55 4.20
N ARG A 133 21.19 -6.30 4.63
CA ARG A 133 22.41 -5.50 4.81
C ARG A 133 22.97 -5.58 6.23
N ALA A 134 22.18 -6.08 7.18
CA ALA A 134 22.55 -6.25 8.57
C ALA A 134 22.96 -7.70 8.87
N SER A 135 23.43 -7.94 10.10
CA SER A 135 23.75 -9.28 10.60
C SER A 135 23.24 -9.48 12.03
N GLY A 136 23.22 -10.73 12.48
CA GLY A 136 22.90 -11.10 13.88
C GLY A 136 21.53 -10.57 14.34
N THR A 137 21.52 -9.96 15.53
CA THR A 137 20.29 -9.40 16.13
C THR A 137 19.70 -8.28 15.30
N CYS A 138 20.51 -7.38 14.74
CA CYS A 138 20.03 -6.29 13.89
C CYS A 138 19.24 -6.81 12.67
N ALA A 139 19.76 -7.83 11.97
CA ALA A 139 19.04 -8.45 10.86
C ALA A 139 17.71 -9.10 11.27
N ARG A 140 17.65 -9.68 12.48
CA ARG A 140 16.45 -10.32 13.02
C ARG A 140 15.35 -9.30 13.33
N GLU A 141 15.70 -8.21 14.02
CA GLU A 141 14.76 -7.12 14.34
C GLU A 141 14.20 -6.48 13.05
N LEU A 142 15.05 -6.23 12.05
CA LEU A 142 14.62 -5.68 10.77
C LEU A 142 13.75 -6.65 9.97
N SER A 143 13.97 -7.96 10.14
CA SER A 143 13.11 -8.98 9.55
C SER A 143 11.74 -9.06 10.24
N ALA A 144 11.69 -8.90 11.57
CA ALA A 144 10.45 -8.85 12.34
C ALA A 144 9.60 -7.64 11.92
N LEU A 145 10.20 -6.44 11.89
CA LEU A 145 9.54 -5.23 11.39
C LEU A 145 8.96 -5.42 9.98
N ALA A 146 9.71 -6.08 9.09
CA ALA A 146 9.23 -6.35 7.75
C ALA A 146 8.06 -7.35 7.72
N GLN A 147 8.01 -8.30 8.65
CA GLN A 147 6.89 -9.22 8.80
C GLN A 147 5.66 -8.50 9.35
N ASP A 148 5.83 -7.63 10.34
CA ASP A 148 4.75 -6.83 10.95
C ASP A 148 4.03 -6.00 9.89
N HIS A 149 4.79 -5.30 9.03
CA HIS A 149 4.20 -4.60 7.87
C HIS A 149 3.46 -5.52 6.88
N ARG A 150 3.89 -6.78 6.72
CA ARG A 150 3.12 -7.75 5.93
C ARG A 150 1.85 -8.20 6.64
N PHE A 151 1.86 -8.31 7.98
CA PHE A 151 0.65 -8.59 8.76
C PHE A 151 -0.31 -7.41 8.66
N ALA A 152 0.15 -6.18 8.85
CA ALA A 152 -0.61 -4.95 8.66
C ALA A 152 -1.30 -4.91 7.28
N PHE A 153 -0.53 -5.19 6.21
CA PHE A 153 -1.09 -5.30 4.87
C PHE A 153 -2.25 -6.32 4.77
N ARG A 154 -2.11 -7.51 5.38
CA ARG A 154 -3.16 -8.54 5.37
C ARG A 154 -4.40 -8.09 6.13
N ARG A 155 -4.23 -7.44 7.28
CA ARG A 155 -5.33 -6.92 8.10
C ARG A 155 -6.10 -5.83 7.36
N LEU A 156 -5.39 -4.88 6.75
CA LEU A 156 -5.98 -3.83 5.91
C LEU A 156 -6.67 -4.41 4.67
N SER A 157 -6.07 -5.40 4.02
CA SER A 157 -6.67 -6.09 2.86
C SER A 157 -7.96 -6.82 3.23
N ALA A 158 -8.02 -7.42 4.41
CA ALA A 158 -9.22 -8.07 4.90
C ALA A 158 -10.33 -7.04 5.14
N ALA A 159 -10.04 -5.92 5.81
CA ALA A 159 -10.99 -4.84 5.99
C ALA A 159 -11.49 -4.26 4.65
N TYR A 160 -10.59 -4.02 3.71
CA TYR A 160 -10.94 -3.55 2.36
C TYR A 160 -11.86 -4.53 1.63
N PHE A 161 -11.57 -5.84 1.70
CA PHE A 161 -12.39 -6.87 1.08
C PHE A 161 -13.80 -6.95 1.71
N LEU A 162 -13.89 -6.83 3.04
CA LEU A 162 -15.19 -6.81 3.73
C LEU A 162 -16.05 -5.62 3.31
N ILE A 163 -15.44 -4.44 3.13
CA ILE A 163 -16.13 -3.21 2.76
C ILE A 163 -16.52 -3.18 1.27
N THR A 164 -15.64 -3.65 0.39
CA THR A 164 -15.77 -3.43 -1.06
C THR A 164 -16.14 -4.68 -1.85
N GLY A 165 -15.97 -5.87 -1.27
CA GLY A 165 -16.04 -7.15 -1.98
C GLY A 165 -14.87 -7.38 -2.97
N MET A 166 -13.93 -6.44 -3.09
CA MET A 166 -12.84 -6.49 -4.06
C MET A 166 -11.51 -6.82 -3.40
N ARG A 167 -10.64 -7.50 -4.14
CA ARG A 167 -9.24 -7.71 -3.72
C ARG A 167 -8.40 -6.53 -4.17
N TYR A 168 -7.59 -6.01 -3.25
CA TYR A 168 -6.63 -4.96 -3.58
C TYR A 168 -5.53 -5.47 -4.53
N ALA A 169 -5.33 -4.76 -5.64
CA ALA A 169 -4.28 -5.02 -6.61
C ALA A 169 -3.12 -4.03 -6.40
N PRO A 170 -1.97 -4.48 -5.85
CA PRO A 170 -0.92 -3.56 -5.44
C PRO A 170 -0.15 -2.98 -6.62
N LYS A 171 -0.04 -1.64 -6.67
CA LYS A 171 0.85 -0.93 -7.57
C LYS A 171 2.23 -0.83 -6.93
N CYS A 172 3.19 -1.58 -7.45
CA CYS A 172 4.46 -1.79 -6.80
C CYS A 172 5.53 -0.86 -7.37
N ALA A 173 5.84 0.23 -6.68
CA ALA A 173 7.04 1.03 -6.96
C ALA A 173 8.24 0.50 -6.15
N PRO A 174 9.47 0.59 -6.70
CA PRO A 174 10.68 0.37 -5.92
C PRO A 174 10.86 1.50 -4.89
N ALA A 175 11.23 1.14 -3.65
CA ALA A 175 11.60 2.12 -2.63
C ALA A 175 13.13 2.25 -2.60
N PRO A 176 13.71 3.41 -2.97
CA PRO A 176 15.15 3.60 -2.88
C PRO A 176 15.58 3.72 -1.41
N LEU A 177 16.63 2.97 -1.05
CA LEU A 177 17.29 3.07 0.26
C LEU A 177 18.78 3.38 0.08
N PRO A 178 19.34 4.32 0.86
CA PRO A 178 20.77 4.63 0.89
C PRO A 178 21.61 3.36 1.07
N ALA A 179 22.83 3.34 0.50
CA ALA A 179 23.72 2.18 0.64
C ALA A 179 24.21 1.98 2.10
N SER A 180 24.45 3.09 2.82
CA SER A 180 24.88 3.08 4.22
C SER A 180 23.75 2.61 5.15
N LEU A 181 24.04 1.61 6.00
CA LEU A 181 23.07 1.06 6.95
C LEU A 181 22.57 2.11 7.96
N PRO A 182 23.43 2.90 8.65
CA PRO A 182 22.94 3.97 9.54
C PRO A 182 22.04 5.00 8.83
N LEU A 183 22.38 5.41 7.60
CA LEU A 183 21.55 6.36 6.85
C LEU A 183 20.22 5.74 6.42
N ALA A 184 20.22 4.47 6.05
CA ALA A 184 19.00 3.76 5.69
C ALA A 184 18.10 3.52 6.92
N LEU A 185 18.66 3.26 8.10
CA LEU A 185 17.93 3.21 9.37
C LEU A 185 17.34 4.57 9.74
N ARG A 186 18.07 5.67 9.55
CA ARG A 186 17.53 7.03 9.74
C ARG A 186 16.32 7.29 8.84
N GLN A 187 16.39 6.89 7.56
CA GLN A 187 15.26 7.03 6.65
C GLN A 187 14.09 6.15 7.10
N GLN A 188 14.36 4.90 7.52
CA GLN A 188 13.32 4.01 8.02
C GLN A 188 12.65 4.56 9.29
N PHE A 189 13.41 5.18 10.20
CA PHE A 189 12.89 5.83 11.41
C PHE A 189 11.89 6.94 11.07
N VAL A 190 12.20 7.78 10.08
CA VAL A 190 11.26 8.81 9.60
C VAL A 190 10.03 8.19 8.95
N TRP A 191 10.22 7.11 8.19
CA TRP A 191 9.13 6.38 7.55
C TRP A 191 8.17 5.76 8.59
N GLU A 192 8.67 5.14 9.66
CA GLU A 192 7.82 4.57 10.74
C GLU A 192 7.02 5.65 11.47
N GLN A 193 7.60 6.85 11.70
CA GLN A 193 6.85 7.97 12.26
C GLN A 193 5.74 8.48 11.32
N GLN A 194 6.00 8.49 10.01
CA GLN A 194 4.98 8.84 9.01
C GLN A 194 3.88 7.78 8.95
N TRP A 195 4.23 6.50 9.05
CA TRP A 195 3.30 5.38 9.16
C TRP A 195 2.39 5.51 10.39
N GLU A 196 2.97 5.76 11.57
CA GLU A 196 2.23 6.01 12.82
C GLU A 196 1.26 7.18 12.66
N LEU A 197 1.74 8.31 12.14
CA LEU A 197 0.93 9.51 11.93
C LEU A 197 -0.22 9.26 10.94
N ALA A 198 0.04 8.58 9.82
CA ALA A 198 -0.97 8.26 8.82
C ALA A 198 -2.08 7.38 9.38
N ASN A 199 -1.72 6.38 10.21
CA ASN A 199 -2.68 5.53 10.89
C ASN A 199 -3.48 6.31 11.95
N ARG A 200 -2.84 7.16 12.76
CA ARG A 200 -3.58 8.02 13.72
C ARG A 200 -4.57 8.95 13.02
N GLN A 201 -4.18 9.55 11.90
CA GLN A 201 -5.07 10.39 11.12
C GLN A 201 -6.24 9.58 10.55
N ALA A 202 -5.99 8.35 10.07
CA ALA A 202 -7.04 7.45 9.60
C ALA A 202 -8.03 7.09 10.73
N ALA A 203 -7.52 6.79 11.94
CA ALA A 203 -8.32 6.51 13.14
C ALA A 203 -9.20 7.70 13.56
N GLN A 204 -8.75 8.93 13.32
CA GLN A 204 -9.51 10.15 13.61
C GLN A 204 -10.57 10.44 12.54
N ALA A 205 -10.32 10.06 11.29
CA ALA A 205 -11.18 10.36 10.15
C ALA A 205 -12.32 9.36 9.95
N THR A 206 -12.13 8.11 10.36
CA THR A 206 -13.16 7.08 10.19
C THR A 206 -14.25 7.16 11.26
N SER A 207 -15.48 6.86 10.87
CA SER A 207 -16.61 6.66 11.79
C SER A 207 -16.84 5.18 12.11
N ASP A 208 -16.14 4.28 11.43
CA ASP A 208 -16.22 2.84 11.66
C ASP A 208 -15.38 2.45 12.88
N PRO A 209 -15.97 1.87 13.93
CA PRO A 209 -15.25 1.53 15.16
C PRO A 209 -14.20 0.43 14.96
N CYS A 210 -14.44 -0.52 14.06
CA CYS A 210 -13.53 -1.63 13.76
C CYS A 210 -12.30 -1.14 12.96
N LEU A 211 -12.50 -0.22 12.01
CA LEU A 211 -11.38 0.46 11.33
C LEU A 211 -10.59 1.33 12.29
N LYS A 212 -11.28 2.07 13.16
CA LYS A 212 -10.62 2.94 14.15
C LYS A 212 -9.68 2.14 15.06
N GLU A 213 -10.14 1.02 15.60
CA GLU A 213 -9.31 0.14 16.43
C GLU A 213 -8.12 -0.43 15.64
N LEU A 214 -8.36 -0.94 14.43
CA LEU A 214 -7.30 -1.42 13.54
C LEU A 214 -6.21 -0.35 13.31
N TYR A 215 -6.61 0.88 12.97
CA TYR A 215 -5.65 1.96 12.73
C TYR A 215 -4.88 2.35 14.00
N LEU A 216 -5.50 2.33 15.18
CA LEU A 216 -4.80 2.62 16.42
C LEU A 216 -3.75 1.55 16.77
N GLU A 217 -4.07 0.27 16.55
CA GLU A 217 -3.10 -0.82 16.74
C GLU A 217 -1.91 -0.68 15.77
N LEU A 218 -2.17 -0.42 14.49
CA LEU A 218 -1.11 -0.21 13.49
C LEU A 218 -0.24 1.02 13.81
N ALA A 219 -0.82 2.06 14.41
CA ALA A 219 -0.07 3.22 14.88
C ALA A 219 0.83 2.85 16.08
N GLN A 220 0.34 2.01 17.00
CA GLN A 220 1.13 1.53 18.13
C GLN A 220 2.32 0.68 17.66
N GLU A 221 2.12 -0.20 16.68
CA GLU A 221 3.20 -0.97 16.03
C GLU A 221 4.29 -0.03 15.47
N GLY A 222 3.90 1.04 14.76
CA GLY A 222 4.84 2.05 14.26
C GLY A 222 5.67 2.75 15.35
N ALA A 223 5.06 3.04 16.49
CA ALA A 223 5.78 3.61 17.64
C ALA A 223 6.80 2.62 18.22
N LEU A 224 6.45 1.33 18.30
CA LEU A 224 7.37 0.27 18.73
C LEU A 224 8.54 0.11 17.76
N HIS A 225 8.28 0.08 16.46
CA HIS A 225 9.32 0.02 15.42
C HIS A 225 10.30 1.18 15.53
N THR A 226 9.80 2.39 15.76
CA THR A 226 10.60 3.60 15.96
C THR A 226 11.55 3.44 17.15
N GLY A 227 11.06 2.85 18.26
CA GLY A 227 11.89 2.48 19.42
C GLY A 227 12.97 1.45 19.10
N THR A 228 12.62 0.40 18.35
CA THR A 228 13.56 -0.63 17.89
C THR A 228 14.67 -0.03 17.03
N ILE A 229 14.32 0.79 16.03
CA ILE A 229 15.31 1.41 15.13
C ILE A 229 16.25 2.34 15.90
N ARG A 230 15.73 3.12 16.84
CA ARG A 230 16.56 3.95 17.72
C ARG A 230 17.54 3.10 18.52
N SER A 231 17.07 2.02 19.14
CA SER A 231 17.94 1.13 19.92
C SER A 231 19.02 0.48 19.05
N LEU A 232 18.71 0.10 17.82
CA LEU A 232 19.70 -0.40 16.87
C LEU A 232 20.77 0.64 16.58
N LEU A 233 20.38 1.90 16.31
CA LEU A 233 21.31 3.00 16.05
C LEU A 233 22.21 3.32 17.26
N GLU A 234 21.71 3.16 18.48
CA GLU A 234 22.48 3.35 19.73
C GLU A 234 23.55 2.26 19.93
N GLN A 235 23.45 1.13 19.24
CA GLN A 235 24.38 -0.01 19.33
C GLN A 235 25.42 -0.05 18.21
N MET A 236 25.36 0.89 17.25
CA MET A 236 26.26 0.93 16.08
C MET A 236 27.57 1.66 16.34
#